data_AF-A0A1I4BTT9-F1
#
_entry.id   AF-A0A1I4BTT9-F1
#
_cell.length_a   1.000
_cell.length_b   1.000
_cell.length_c   1.000
_cell.angle_alpha   90.00
_cell.angle_beta   90.00
_cell.angle_gamma   90.00
#
_symmetry.space_group_name_H-M   'P 1'
#
loop_
_entity.id
_entity.type
_entity.pdbx_description
1 polymer ?
#
loop_
_entity_poly.entity_id
_entity_poly.type
_entity_poly.pdbx_seq_one_letter_code
_entity_poly.pdbx_strand_id
1 'polypeptide(L)'
;MPKLPWLDIAECKSGAIRLTAAEAQPEPRNLRRIKSEVQRRWGIVPLVDMLKEAVLRIGCLDAVTSVSGGGSLSPEVPAERLLLVIYAYGTNTGIKAVASGGHGHTEDGLRYVRRRYLSAEAARAIAVQIANATFAARSAELWGQGSTAVASDSTT
;
A
#
# COMPACT_ATOMS: atom_id res chain seq x y z
N MET A 1 16.58 24.17 21.35
CA MET A 1 16.48 22.73 21.01
C MET A 1 17.89 22.15 20.92
N PRO A 2 18.12 20.91 21.36
CA PRO A 2 19.41 20.25 21.16
C PRO A 2 19.73 20.16 19.66
N LYS A 3 20.97 20.46 19.26
CA LYS A 3 21.43 20.33 17.88
C LYS A 3 21.63 18.86 17.56
N LEU A 4 20.86 18.34 16.61
CA LEU A 4 21.00 16.98 16.11
C LEU A 4 22.01 16.99 14.94
N PRO A 5 23.15 16.29 15.03
CA PRO A 5 24.23 16.38 14.04
C PRO A 5 23.87 15.78 12.67
N TRP A 6 22.81 14.99 12.61
CA TRP A 6 22.30 14.34 11.41
C TRP A 6 21.13 15.08 10.75
N LEU A 7 20.72 16.24 11.30
CA LEU A 7 19.56 17.01 10.85
C LEU A 7 19.95 18.47 10.55
N ASP A 8 19.76 18.88 9.30
CA ASP A 8 19.92 20.25 8.85
C ASP A 8 18.56 20.80 8.38
N ILE A 9 18.09 21.87 9.01
CA ILE A 9 16.83 22.54 8.65
C ILE A 9 17.15 23.89 8.01
N ALA A 10 16.84 24.04 6.73
CA ALA A 10 17.12 25.23 5.94
C ALA A 10 15.85 25.83 5.33
N GLU A 11 15.70 27.16 5.30
CA GLU A 11 14.57 27.78 4.60
C GLU A 11 14.83 27.82 3.08
N CYS A 12 14.33 26.82 2.34
CA CYS A 12 14.38 26.81 0.88
C CYS A 12 13.10 26.25 0.25
N LYS A 13 12.78 26.74 -0.96
CA LYS A 13 11.54 26.40 -1.70
C LYS A 13 11.38 24.92 -2.05
N SER A 14 12.45 24.13 -2.02
CA SER A 14 12.49 22.72 -2.46
C SER A 14 12.54 21.69 -1.31
N GLY A 15 12.38 22.12 -0.06
CA GLY A 15 12.31 21.23 1.10
C GLY A 15 13.30 21.63 2.18
N ALA A 16 12.76 21.88 3.38
CA ALA A 16 13.49 22.52 4.46
C ALA A 16 14.26 21.55 5.37
N ILE A 17 14.25 20.24 5.08
CA ILE A 17 14.79 19.20 5.97
C ILE A 17 15.79 18.36 5.19
N ARG A 18 17.05 18.35 5.62
CA ARG A 18 18.10 17.46 5.14
C ARG A 18 18.49 16.51 6.27
N LEU A 19 18.56 15.23 5.94
CA LEU A 19 19.01 14.18 6.83
C LEU A 19 20.33 13.64 6.31
N THR A 20 21.32 13.52 7.18
CA THR A 20 22.54 12.76 6.86
C THR A 20 22.15 11.30 6.68
N ALA A 21 22.63 10.67 5.60
CA ALA A 21 22.38 9.24 5.37
C ALA A 21 22.88 8.41 6.56
N ALA A 22 22.07 7.46 7.00
CA ALA A 22 22.46 6.56 8.06
C ALA A 22 23.60 5.65 7.60
N GLU A 23 24.49 5.29 8.52
CA GLU A 23 25.55 4.32 8.23
C GLU A 23 24.93 2.97 7.89
N ALA A 24 25.38 2.38 6.77
CA ALA A 24 24.89 1.09 6.31
C ALA A 24 25.22 0.01 7.35
N GLN A 25 24.17 -0.68 7.82
CA GLN A 25 24.35 -1.80 8.73
C GLN A 25 24.99 -3.00 8.01
N PRO A 26 25.84 -3.79 8.68
CA PRO A 26 26.42 -4.98 8.08
C PRO A 26 25.32 -5.98 7.69
N GLU A 27 25.50 -6.67 6.55
CA GLU A 27 24.50 -7.65 6.07
C GLU A 27 24.31 -8.76 7.13
N PRO A 28 23.07 -9.00 7.61
CA PRO A 28 22.84 -10.04 8.60
C PRO A 28 23.21 -11.43 8.06
N ARG A 29 23.94 -12.22 8.86
CA ARG A 29 24.45 -13.56 8.48
C ARG A 29 23.38 -14.49 7.87
N ASN A 30 22.15 -14.38 8.36
CA ASN A 30 21.04 -15.25 7.95
C ASN A 30 20.12 -14.64 6.89
N LEU A 31 20.37 -13.40 6.43
CA LEU A 31 19.46 -12.70 5.50
C LEU A 31 19.20 -13.50 4.24
N ARG A 32 20.27 -14.00 3.60
CA ARG A 32 20.16 -14.81 2.38
C ARG A 32 19.38 -16.10 2.62
N ARG A 33 19.61 -16.77 3.75
CA ARG A 33 18.91 -18.01 4.13
C ARG A 33 17.41 -17.75 4.31
N ILE A 34 17.05 -16.66 4.99
CA ILE A 34 15.65 -16.27 5.19
C ILE A 34 15.00 -15.92 3.85
N LYS A 35 15.65 -15.11 3.01
CA LYS A 35 15.14 -14.77 1.67
C LYS A 35 14.89 -16.02 0.82
N SER A 36 15.83 -16.97 0.81
CA SER A 36 15.66 -18.23 0.08
C SER A 36 14.50 -19.08 0.61
N GLU A 37 14.33 -19.16 1.93
CA GLU A 37 13.25 -19.94 2.53
C GLU A 37 11.87 -19.28 2.29
N VAL A 38 11.80 -17.95 2.34
CA VAL A 38 10.58 -17.20 1.96
C VAL A 38 10.23 -17.47 0.50
N GLN A 39 11.21 -17.36 -0.41
CA GLN A 39 11.00 -17.66 -1.82
C GLN A 39 10.58 -19.12 -2.04
N ARG A 40 11.18 -20.08 -1.33
CA ARG A 40 10.86 -21.51 -1.43
C ARG A 40 9.44 -21.82 -0.97
N ARG A 41 8.99 -21.16 0.11
CA ARG A 41 7.69 -21.45 0.73
C ARG A 41 6.52 -20.76 0.04
N TRP A 42 6.70 -19.53 -0.45
CA TRP A 42 5.61 -18.74 -1.03
C TRP A 42 5.76 -18.44 -2.52
N GLY A 43 6.94 -18.66 -3.11
CA GLY A 43 7.18 -18.38 -4.53
C GLY A 43 7.08 -16.90 -4.87
N ILE A 44 6.81 -16.61 -6.15
CA ILE A 44 6.49 -15.26 -6.62
C ILE A 44 4.99 -15.06 -6.47
N VAL A 45 4.59 -14.08 -5.67
CA VAL A 45 3.19 -13.74 -5.47
C VAL A 45 2.87 -12.41 -6.16
N PRO A 46 1.90 -12.35 -7.09
CA PRO A 46 1.51 -11.09 -7.71
C PRO A 46 1.01 -10.10 -6.66
N LEU A 47 1.51 -8.86 -6.72
CA LEU A 47 1.15 -7.82 -5.75
C LEU A 47 -0.36 -7.55 -5.74
N VAL A 48 -1.01 -7.60 -6.92
CA VAL A 48 -2.47 -7.44 -7.04
C VAL A 48 -3.24 -8.54 -6.30
N ASP A 49 -2.72 -9.77 -6.27
CA ASP A 49 -3.34 -10.87 -5.52
C ASP A 49 -3.18 -10.69 -4.02
N MET A 50 -2.02 -10.20 -3.56
CA MET A 50 -1.87 -9.84 -2.13
C MET A 50 -2.78 -8.71 -1.71
N LEU A 51 -2.95 -7.69 -2.57
CA LEU A 51 -3.88 -6.62 -2.30
C LEU A 51 -5.33 -7.15 -2.25
N LYS A 52 -5.72 -8.00 -3.21
CA LYS A 52 -7.04 -8.64 -3.26
C LYS A 52 -7.33 -9.41 -1.97
N GLU A 53 -6.41 -10.28 -1.56
CA GLU A 53 -6.55 -11.09 -0.35
C GLU A 53 -6.61 -10.23 0.92
N ALA A 54 -5.79 -9.19 1.02
CA ALA A 54 -5.83 -8.27 2.16
C ALA A 54 -7.18 -7.54 2.24
N VAL A 55 -7.64 -6.99 1.10
CA VAL A 55 -8.92 -6.29 1.01
C VAL A 55 -10.09 -7.20 1.39
N LEU A 56 -10.13 -8.43 0.87
CA LEU A 56 -11.20 -9.38 1.18
C LEU A 56 -11.21 -9.81 2.65
N ARG A 57 -10.03 -10.04 3.25
CA ARG A 57 -9.93 -10.41 4.67
C ARG A 57 -10.33 -9.30 5.62
N ILE A 58 -10.10 -8.05 5.24
CA ILE A 58 -10.36 -6.88 6.09
C ILE A 58 -11.78 -6.34 5.87
N GLY A 59 -12.37 -6.52 4.67
CA GLY A 59 -13.67 -5.96 4.32
C GLY A 59 -13.65 -4.44 4.12
N CYS A 60 -12.47 -3.85 3.87
CA CYS A 60 -12.31 -2.39 3.91
C CYS A 60 -12.99 -1.63 2.75
N LEU A 61 -13.37 -2.32 1.66
CA LEU A 61 -14.08 -1.71 0.54
C LEU A 61 -15.61 -1.66 0.72
N ASP A 62 -16.17 -2.43 1.66
CA ASP A 62 -17.61 -2.45 1.92
C ASP A 62 -18.10 -1.10 2.46
N ALA A 63 -17.29 -0.47 3.32
CA ALA A 63 -17.54 0.86 3.85
C ALA A 63 -17.54 1.96 2.77
N VAL A 64 -16.79 1.76 1.68
CA VAL A 64 -16.63 2.77 0.61
C VAL A 64 -17.70 2.60 -0.47
N THR A 65 -18.07 1.35 -0.76
CA THR A 65 -19.10 1.03 -1.76
C THR A 65 -20.51 1.29 -1.22
N SER A 66 -20.76 1.07 0.08
CA SER A 66 -22.07 1.33 0.72
C SER A 66 -22.45 2.82 0.83
N VAL A 67 -21.49 3.71 1.06
CA VAL A 67 -21.72 5.17 1.23
C VAL A 67 -22.19 5.86 -0.06
N SER A 68 -22.02 5.22 -1.22
CA SER A 68 -22.29 5.82 -2.52
C SER A 68 -23.74 5.72 -3.00
N GLY A 69 -24.67 5.22 -2.19
CA GLY A 69 -26.10 5.23 -2.51
C GLY A 69 -26.53 4.02 -3.35
N GLY A 70 -27.60 3.37 -2.89
CA GLY A 70 -28.15 2.15 -3.49
C GLY A 70 -28.58 2.35 -4.94
N GLY A 71 -28.01 1.54 -5.84
CA GLY A 71 -28.44 1.38 -7.22
C GLY A 71 -28.08 -0.03 -7.70
N SER A 72 -28.91 -0.61 -8.56
CA SER A 72 -29.04 -2.04 -8.90
C SER A 72 -27.83 -2.75 -9.54
N LEU A 73 -26.60 -2.28 -9.36
CA LEU A 73 -25.41 -3.02 -9.79
C LEU A 73 -25.05 -4.03 -8.70
N SER A 74 -24.70 -5.27 -9.08
CA SER A 74 -24.21 -6.23 -8.09
C SER A 74 -22.98 -5.63 -7.38
N PRO A 75 -22.92 -5.68 -6.04
CA PRO A 75 -21.88 -5.01 -5.25
C PRO A 75 -20.46 -5.50 -5.55
N GLU A 76 -20.31 -6.63 -6.24
CA GLU A 76 -19.03 -7.25 -6.60
C GLU A 76 -18.28 -6.46 -7.69
N VAL A 77 -19.02 -5.88 -8.64
CA VAL A 77 -18.48 -5.25 -9.85
C VAL A 77 -17.79 -3.89 -9.57
N PRO A 78 -18.28 -3.05 -8.63
CA PRO A 78 -17.56 -1.86 -8.17
C PRO A 78 -16.30 -2.17 -7.35
N ALA A 79 -16.30 -3.23 -6.53
CA ALA A 79 -15.20 -3.56 -5.63
C ALA A 79 -13.94 -3.97 -6.39
N GLU A 80 -14.08 -4.83 -7.41
CA GLU A 80 -12.95 -5.28 -8.25
C GLU A 80 -12.30 -4.11 -9.01
N ARG A 81 -13.10 -3.21 -9.57
CA ARG A 81 -12.58 -2.02 -10.25
C ARG A 81 -11.89 -1.06 -9.28
N LEU A 82 -12.43 -0.92 -8.07
CA LEU A 82 -11.83 -0.08 -7.04
C LEU A 82 -10.48 -0.65 -6.59
N LEU A 83 -10.38 -1.98 -6.45
CA LEU A 83 -9.12 -2.69 -6.18
C LEU A 83 -8.07 -2.39 -7.27
N LEU A 84 -8.45 -2.49 -8.55
CA LEU A 84 -7.57 -2.19 -9.68
C LEU A 84 -7.13 -0.72 -9.71
N VAL A 85 -8.00 0.22 -9.33
CA VAL A 85 -7.65 1.64 -9.21
C VAL A 85 -6.66 1.88 -8.07
N ILE A 86 -6.86 1.24 -6.91
CA ILE A 86 -5.92 1.31 -5.78
C ILE A 86 -4.57 0.74 -6.19
N TYR A 87 -4.57 -0.42 -6.86
CA TYR A 87 -3.35 -1.02 -7.41
C TYR A 87 -2.64 -0.04 -8.37
N ALA A 88 -3.36 0.50 -9.36
CA ALA A 88 -2.81 1.42 -10.35
C ALA A 88 -2.11 2.64 -9.73
N TYR A 89 -2.67 3.21 -8.67
CA TYR A 89 -2.07 4.35 -7.96
C TYR A 89 -0.96 3.92 -6.99
N GLY A 90 -1.18 2.84 -6.23
CA GLY A 90 -0.22 2.36 -5.24
C GLY A 90 1.11 1.91 -5.86
N THR A 91 1.09 1.41 -7.10
CA THR A 91 2.30 0.98 -7.81
C THR A 91 2.83 1.99 -8.82
N ASN A 92 2.19 3.16 -8.94
CA ASN A 92 2.46 4.14 -10.01
C ASN A 92 2.36 3.55 -11.44
N THR A 93 1.71 2.39 -11.63
CA THR A 93 1.51 1.78 -12.96
C THR A 93 0.55 2.60 -13.82
N GLY A 94 -0.43 3.27 -13.19
CA GLY A 94 -1.42 4.11 -13.86
C GLY A 94 -2.59 3.34 -14.45
N ILE A 95 -3.77 3.99 -14.48
CA ILE A 95 -5.05 3.35 -14.84
C ILE A 95 -5.04 2.77 -16.26
N LYS A 96 -4.41 3.47 -17.21
CA LYS A 96 -4.35 3.02 -18.61
C LYS A 96 -3.61 1.68 -18.76
N ALA A 97 -2.45 1.56 -18.12
CA ALA A 97 -1.66 0.33 -18.18
C ALA A 97 -2.36 -0.83 -17.48
N VAL A 98 -3.02 -0.57 -16.35
CA VAL A 98 -3.84 -1.58 -15.66
C VAL A 98 -5.01 -2.01 -16.53
N ALA A 99 -5.76 -1.07 -17.14
CA ALA A 99 -6.90 -1.37 -18.00
C ALA A 99 -6.57 -2.24 -19.24
N SER A 100 -5.34 -2.15 -19.73
CA SER A 100 -4.83 -3.04 -20.78
C SER A 100 -4.60 -4.48 -20.32
N GLY A 101 -4.80 -4.78 -19.03
CA GLY A 101 -4.73 -6.12 -18.47
C GLY A 101 -5.91 -7.00 -18.87
N GLY A 102 -5.70 -8.33 -18.86
CA GLY A 102 -6.69 -9.34 -19.26
C GLY A 102 -7.87 -9.54 -18.30
N HIS A 103 -8.25 -8.54 -17.49
CA HIS A 103 -9.33 -8.60 -16.50
C HIS A 103 -10.69 -8.12 -17.04
N GLY A 104 -10.77 -7.69 -18.31
CA GLY A 104 -12.05 -7.35 -18.97
C GLY A 104 -12.70 -6.03 -18.54
N HIS A 105 -11.99 -5.14 -17.86
CA HIS A 105 -12.51 -3.82 -17.43
C HIS A 105 -11.90 -2.72 -18.27
N THR A 106 -12.73 -1.79 -18.74
CA THR A 106 -12.28 -0.68 -19.59
C THR A 106 -11.64 0.45 -18.78
N GLU A 107 -10.76 1.22 -19.42
CA GLU A 107 -10.13 2.40 -18.80
C GLU A 107 -11.18 3.39 -18.26
N ASP A 108 -12.24 3.64 -19.04
CA ASP A 108 -13.33 4.54 -18.64
C ASP A 108 -14.08 4.04 -17.41
N GLY A 109 -14.31 2.73 -17.31
CA GLY A 109 -14.92 2.12 -16.14
C GLY A 109 -14.08 2.31 -14.88
N LEU A 110 -12.76 2.14 -14.98
CA LEU A 110 -11.84 2.38 -13.87
C LEU A 110 -11.81 3.86 -13.49
N ARG A 111 -11.77 4.78 -14.46
CA ARG A 111 -11.81 6.23 -14.21
C ARG A 111 -13.13 6.67 -13.57
N TYR A 112 -14.25 6.05 -13.95
CA TYR A 112 -15.54 6.30 -13.31
C TYR A 112 -15.53 5.89 -11.85
N VAL A 113 -15.09 4.66 -11.53
CA VAL A 113 -15.01 4.17 -10.15
C VAL A 113 -14.08 5.03 -9.31
N ARG A 114 -12.91 5.40 -9.87
CA ARG A 114 -11.98 6.34 -9.24
C ARG A 114 -12.64 7.66 -8.85
N ARG A 115 -13.44 8.26 -9.74
CA ARG A 115 -14.14 9.53 -9.45
C ARG A 115 -15.23 9.38 -8.41
N ARG A 116 -15.93 8.24 -8.43
CA ARG A 116 -17.14 8.04 -7.64
C ARG A 116 -16.89 7.52 -6.23
N TYR A 117 -15.85 6.71 -6.05
CA TYR A 117 -15.62 5.94 -4.81
C TYR A 117 -14.28 6.23 -4.13
N LEU A 118 -13.26 6.73 -4.85
CA LEU A 118 -11.92 6.95 -4.28
C LEU A 118 -11.62 8.44 -4.07
N SER A 119 -12.18 9.00 -2.99
CA SER A 119 -11.76 10.32 -2.48
C SER A 119 -10.48 10.20 -1.64
N ALA A 120 -9.85 11.34 -1.31
CA ALA A 120 -8.68 11.35 -0.44
C ALA A 120 -9.01 10.83 0.97
N GLU A 121 -10.20 11.12 1.47
CA GLU A 121 -10.71 10.64 2.76
C GLU A 121 -10.95 9.13 2.71
N ALA A 122 -11.60 8.63 1.66
CA ALA A 122 -11.84 7.20 1.46
C ALA A 122 -10.52 6.42 1.36
N ALA A 123 -9.56 6.93 0.59
CA ALA A 123 -8.22 6.33 0.48
C ALA A 123 -7.51 6.30 1.84
N ARG A 124 -7.62 7.37 2.63
CA ARG A 124 -7.02 7.44 3.97
C ARG A 124 -7.68 6.46 4.93
N ALA A 125 -9.01 6.33 4.89
CA ALA A 125 -9.76 5.37 5.69
C ALA A 125 -9.38 3.91 5.35
N ILE A 126 -9.29 3.57 4.06
CA ILE A 126 -8.82 2.25 3.60
C ILE A 126 -7.39 1.99 4.12
N ALA A 127 -6.48 2.95 3.95
CA ALA A 127 -5.10 2.80 4.39
C ALA A 127 -4.99 2.57 5.91
N VAL A 128 -5.78 3.30 6.72
CA VAL A 128 -5.83 3.11 8.18
C VAL A 128 -6.34 1.71 8.55
N GLN A 129 -7.39 1.22 7.89
CA GLN A 129 -7.90 -0.14 8.15
C GLN A 129 -6.87 -1.21 7.80
N ILE A 130 -6.18 -1.07 6.65
CA ILE A 130 -5.11 -1.99 6.25
C ILE A 130 -3.94 -1.95 7.24
N ALA A 131 -3.52 -0.76 7.66
CA ALA A 131 -2.44 -0.61 8.64
C ALA A 131 -2.81 -1.25 9.98
N ASN A 132 -3.99 -0.95 10.51
CA ASN A 132 -4.47 -1.52 11.78
C ASN A 132 -4.57 -3.05 11.72
N ALA A 133 -5.12 -3.61 10.63
CA ALA A 133 -5.20 -5.05 10.45
C ALA A 133 -3.81 -5.69 10.34
N THR A 134 -2.86 -5.02 9.67
CA THR A 134 -1.46 -5.48 9.58
C THR A 134 -0.80 -5.51 10.95
N PHE A 135 -0.99 -4.47 11.77
CA PHE A 135 -0.48 -4.43 13.14
C PHE A 135 -1.11 -5.51 14.03
N ALA A 136 -2.42 -5.74 13.90
CA ALA A 136 -3.12 -6.78 14.66
C ALA A 136 -2.66 -8.20 14.29
N ALA A 137 -2.34 -8.45 13.01
CA ALA A 137 -1.85 -9.73 12.53
C ALA A 137 -0.37 -9.99 12.87
N ARG A 138 0.38 -8.95 13.24
CA ARG A 138 1.83 -9.03 13.45
C ARG A 138 2.14 -9.68 14.81
N SER A 139 3.06 -10.64 14.82
CA SER A 139 3.60 -11.18 16.09
C SER A 139 4.46 -10.12 16.78
N ALA A 140 3.99 -9.62 17.93
CA ALA A 140 4.73 -8.65 18.73
C ALA A 140 6.06 -9.22 19.29
N GLU A 141 6.17 -10.54 19.42
CA GLU A 141 7.39 -11.22 19.87
C GLU A 141 8.54 -11.06 18.85
N LEU A 142 8.24 -11.23 17.57
CA LEU A 142 9.24 -11.13 16.49
C LEU A 142 9.57 -9.68 16.11
N TRP A 143 8.64 -8.77 16.37
CA TRP A 143 8.64 -7.45 15.76
C TRP A 143 8.64 -6.27 16.74
N GLY A 144 8.49 -6.56 18.03
CA GLY A 144 8.32 -5.55 19.09
C GLY A 144 6.96 -4.86 19.06
N GLN A 145 6.76 -3.92 19.99
CA GLN A 145 5.52 -3.15 20.16
C GLN A 145 5.45 -1.87 19.28
N GLY A 146 6.45 -1.65 18.42
CA GLY A 146 6.55 -0.42 17.63
C GLY A 146 5.54 -0.33 16.48
N SER A 147 4.90 0.83 16.33
CA SER A 147 3.97 1.16 15.23
C SER A 147 4.66 1.63 13.94
N THR A 148 5.99 1.80 13.95
CA THR A 148 6.78 2.26 12.80
C THR A 148 7.50 1.09 12.15
N ALA A 149 6.83 0.37 11.25
CA ALA A 149 7.42 -0.78 10.56
C ALA A 149 7.35 -0.69 9.04
N VAL A 150 7.09 0.50 8.51
CA VAL A 150 7.11 0.74 7.07
C VAL A 150 8.45 1.41 6.73
N ALA A 151 9.45 0.59 6.45
CA ALA A 151 10.65 1.05 5.76
C ALA A 151 10.39 0.93 4.26
N SER A 152 10.33 2.05 3.56
CA SER A 152 10.38 2.05 2.09
C SER A 152 11.83 1.93 1.68
N ASP A 153 12.24 0.77 1.17
CA ASP A 153 13.55 0.60 0.54
C ASP A 153 13.57 1.39 -0.78
N SER A 154 13.93 2.67 -0.70
CA SER A 154 14.41 3.41 -1.86
C SER A 154 15.90 3.17 -1.98
N THR A 155 16.29 2.12 -2.71
CA THR A 155 17.67 2.02 -3.22
C THR A 155 17.77 2.91 -4.46
N THR A 156 18.28 4.12 -4.25
CA THR A 156 18.90 4.93 -5.31
C THR A 156 20.26 5.39 -4.83
#